data_AF-K0NNP5-F1
#
_entry.id   AF-K0NNP5-F1
#
_cell.length_a   1.000
_cell.length_b   1.000
_cell.length_c   1.000
_cell.angle_alpha   90.00
_cell.angle_beta   90.00
_cell.angle_gamma   90.00
#
_symmetry.space_group_name_H-M   'P 1'
#
loop_
_entity.id
_entity.type
_entity.pdbx_description
1 polymer ?
#
loop_
_entity_poly.entity_id
_entity_poly.type
_entity_poly.pdbx_seq_one_letter_code
_entity_poly.pdbx_strand_id
1 'polypeptide(L)'
;MKKIINRFVFSLAIISFSFCGSVSADVVDRIVAIVNNDIVTLVQLNKESLPYIKNIESSGYSDEKKQEMMQDVTKKILDRLVDSSLTQQEAKKYQIMVSDDEIDNAVENLKKEKALTLEELENALGQEGLTLTEYRETIKKQILQARLINYAVKSKVVITESDIKKRYEIDADKYSGKKKYHLRNILMDNEDEIKKIKKQLDENKEFVPLAKQYSFAPNASDGGDLGIFDIHNFSETIKESISRLTKGEHTDVISTAQGFQIFYIQDIVLEGRKTYEQAHDEIRGILYREQVEEQFKTWLESLKKKAHIKIML
;
A
#
# COMPACT_ATOMS: atom_id res chain seq x y z
N MET A 1 36.81 -101.09 -27.48
CA MET A 1 36.76 -100.86 -28.94
C MET A 1 35.39 -100.26 -29.29
N LYS A 2 35.37 -99.07 -29.95
CA LYS A 2 34.34 -98.50 -30.87
C LYS A 2 32.86 -98.50 -30.40
N LYS A 3 32.01 -97.46 -30.54
CA LYS A 3 31.94 -96.15 -31.21
C LYS A 3 30.68 -95.45 -30.61
N ILE A 4 30.75 -94.19 -30.19
CA ILE A 4 30.09 -92.98 -30.77
C ILE A 4 28.64 -93.17 -31.25
N ILE A 5 27.70 -92.37 -30.70
CA ILE A 5 26.69 -91.57 -31.42
C ILE A 5 26.24 -90.38 -30.56
N ASN A 6 26.33 -89.19 -31.16
CA ASN A 6 25.85 -87.89 -30.70
C ASN A 6 24.31 -87.82 -30.67
N ARG A 7 23.73 -87.05 -29.74
CA ARG A 7 22.45 -86.36 -30.00
C ARG A 7 22.23 -85.14 -29.08
N PHE A 8 22.17 -83.98 -29.73
CA PHE A 8 21.67 -82.67 -29.31
C PHE A 8 20.24 -82.74 -28.70
N VAL A 9 19.98 -82.09 -27.55
CA VAL A 9 18.69 -81.45 -27.22
C VAL A 9 18.87 -80.28 -26.22
N PHE A 10 18.55 -79.08 -26.72
CA PHE A 10 17.94 -77.86 -26.15
C PHE A 10 17.59 -77.67 -24.64
N SER A 11 17.74 -76.39 -24.21
CA SER A 11 17.04 -75.66 -23.11
C SER A 11 17.61 -75.86 -21.68
N LEU A 12 17.77 -74.86 -20.81
CA LEU A 12 17.01 -73.63 -20.55
C LEU A 12 17.90 -72.61 -19.81
N ALA A 13 17.94 -71.36 -20.29
CA ALA A 13 18.62 -70.26 -19.63
C ALA A 13 17.75 -69.68 -18.50
N ILE A 14 18.22 -69.76 -17.25
CA ILE A 14 17.64 -69.02 -16.13
C ILE A 14 18.37 -67.67 -16.04
N ILE A 15 17.79 -66.64 -16.66
CA ILE A 15 18.18 -65.25 -16.47
C ILE A 15 17.63 -64.85 -15.10
N SER A 16 18.50 -64.83 -14.08
CA SER A 16 18.18 -64.22 -12.79
C SER A 16 18.16 -62.71 -12.99
N PHE A 17 16.95 -62.16 -13.13
CA PHE A 17 16.71 -60.73 -13.18
C PHE A 17 16.87 -60.19 -11.75
N SER A 18 18.06 -59.69 -11.43
CA SER A 18 18.28 -58.92 -10.21
C SER A 18 17.38 -57.69 -10.25
N PHE A 19 16.29 -57.75 -9.50
CA PHE A 19 15.38 -56.64 -9.25
C PHE A 19 16.18 -55.61 -8.44
N CYS A 20 16.79 -54.66 -9.13
CA CYS A 20 17.37 -53.48 -8.50
C CYS A 20 16.18 -52.66 -7.97
N GLY A 21 15.86 -52.86 -6.69
CA GLY A 21 14.86 -52.03 -6.02
C GLY A 21 15.29 -50.57 -6.16
N SER A 22 14.45 -49.75 -6.77
CA SER A 22 14.60 -48.31 -6.73
C SER A 22 14.50 -47.89 -5.27
N VAL A 23 15.65 -47.70 -4.63
CA VAL A 23 15.76 -46.91 -3.41
C VAL A 23 15.25 -45.52 -3.79
N SER A 24 14.04 -45.19 -3.33
CA SER A 24 13.56 -43.82 -3.33
C SER A 24 14.51 -43.04 -2.44
N ALA A 25 15.48 -42.36 -3.05
CA ALA A 25 16.40 -41.49 -2.34
C ALA A 25 15.56 -40.41 -1.63
N ASP A 26 15.75 -40.28 -0.31
CA ASP A 26 15.20 -39.19 0.46
C ASP A 26 15.48 -37.87 -0.26
N VAL A 27 14.44 -37.05 -0.44
CA VAL A 27 14.57 -35.70 -0.97
C VAL A 27 15.44 -34.93 0.01
N VAL A 28 16.75 -34.86 -0.26
CA VAL A 28 17.67 -34.02 0.51
C VAL A 28 17.27 -32.57 0.23
N ASP A 29 16.47 -32.00 1.13
CA ASP A 29 16.10 -30.59 1.09
C ASP A 29 17.39 -29.76 1.07
N ARG A 30 17.62 -29.07 -0.05
CA ARG A 30 18.87 -28.36 -0.31
C ARG A 30 18.94 -27.10 0.55
N ILE A 31 20.08 -26.86 1.16
CA ILE A 31 20.38 -25.62 1.86
C ILE A 31 20.63 -24.52 0.82
N VAL A 32 19.86 -23.43 0.88
CA VAL A 32 20.01 -22.26 0.00
C VAL A 32 20.69 -21.09 0.71
N ALA A 33 20.66 -21.06 2.04
CA ALA A 33 21.52 -20.17 2.83
C ALA A 33 21.79 -20.75 4.23
N ILE A 34 22.95 -20.39 4.79
CA ILE A 34 23.31 -20.60 6.20
C ILE A 34 23.37 -19.23 6.87
N VAL A 35 22.71 -19.08 8.01
CA VAL A 35 22.61 -17.84 8.79
C VAL A 35 23.01 -18.13 10.23
N ASN A 36 24.28 -17.88 10.56
CA ASN A 36 24.93 -18.34 11.79
C ASN A 36 24.77 -19.86 11.97
N ASN A 37 23.89 -20.28 12.88
CA ASN A 37 23.60 -21.68 13.20
C ASN A 37 22.27 -22.18 12.59
N ASP A 38 21.49 -21.29 11.96
CA ASP A 38 20.25 -21.65 11.28
C ASP A 38 20.48 -21.85 9.78
N ILE A 39 19.60 -22.63 9.15
CA ILE A 39 19.61 -22.88 7.71
C ILE A 39 18.29 -22.39 7.09
N VAL A 40 18.39 -21.83 5.89
CA VAL A 40 17.27 -21.58 5.00
C VAL A 40 17.28 -22.65 3.93
N THR A 41 16.16 -23.36 3.77
CA THR A 41 16.06 -24.49 2.84
C THR A 41 15.33 -24.12 1.56
N LEU A 42 15.52 -24.93 0.51
CA LEU A 42 14.86 -24.75 -0.77
C LEU A 42 13.35 -24.90 -0.64
N VAL A 43 12.88 -25.84 0.20
CA VAL A 43 11.44 -26.00 0.49
C VAL A 43 10.85 -24.72 1.06
N GLN A 44 11.52 -24.07 2.01
CA GLN A 44 11.06 -22.81 2.59
C GLN A 44 11.02 -21.69 1.55
N LEU A 45 12.10 -21.54 0.77
CA LEU A 45 12.19 -20.52 -0.28
C LEU A 45 11.08 -20.68 -1.32
N ASN A 46 10.83 -21.90 -1.79
CA ASN A 46 9.79 -22.18 -2.77
C ASN A 46 8.40 -21.95 -2.19
N LYS A 47 8.14 -22.40 -0.97
CA LYS A 47 6.84 -22.23 -0.29
C LYS A 47 6.49 -20.74 -0.17
N GLU A 48 7.43 -19.92 0.29
CA GLU A 48 7.25 -18.49 0.49
C GLU A 48 7.16 -17.70 -0.82
N SER A 49 7.78 -18.20 -1.90
CA SER A 49 7.76 -17.58 -3.23
C SER A 49 6.49 -17.90 -4.02
N LEU A 50 5.81 -19.02 -3.71
CA LEU A 50 4.69 -19.56 -4.46
C LEU A 50 3.57 -18.55 -4.79
N PRO A 51 3.04 -17.73 -3.85
CA PRO A 51 1.95 -16.81 -4.18
C PRO A 51 2.38 -15.74 -5.19
N TYR A 52 3.62 -15.27 -5.11
CA TYR A 52 4.18 -14.28 -6.03
C TYR A 52 4.43 -14.89 -7.41
N ILE A 53 4.98 -16.11 -7.45
CA ILE A 53 5.23 -16.85 -8.69
C ILE A 53 3.91 -17.11 -9.43
N LYS A 54 2.86 -17.60 -8.75
CA LYS A 54 1.54 -17.82 -9.36
C LYS A 54 0.95 -16.55 -10.00
N ASN A 55 1.09 -15.41 -9.32
CA ASN A 55 0.65 -14.12 -9.85
C ASN A 55 1.44 -13.69 -11.08
N ILE A 56 2.75 -13.96 -11.12
CA ILE A 56 3.61 -13.68 -12.30
C ILE A 56 3.26 -14.60 -13.46
N GLU A 57 3.09 -15.90 -13.21
CA GLU A 57 2.71 -16.88 -14.24
C GLU A 57 1.38 -16.51 -14.91
N SER A 58 0.41 -16.09 -14.10
CA SER A 58 -0.93 -15.67 -14.54
C SER A 58 -0.97 -14.28 -15.18
N SER A 59 0.16 -13.57 -15.22
CA SER A 59 0.24 -12.25 -15.84
C SER A 59 0.32 -12.32 -17.38
N GLY A 60 0.01 -11.21 -18.05
CA GLY A 60 0.13 -11.08 -19.51
C GLY A 60 1.54 -10.74 -20.03
N TYR A 61 2.59 -10.85 -19.21
CA TYR A 61 3.96 -10.53 -19.64
C TYR A 61 4.57 -11.63 -20.53
N SER A 62 5.63 -11.29 -21.27
CA SER A 62 6.41 -12.28 -22.04
C SER A 62 7.13 -13.27 -21.12
N ASP A 63 7.49 -14.44 -21.65
CA ASP A 63 8.16 -15.48 -20.86
C ASP A 63 9.50 -15.02 -20.32
N GLU A 64 10.29 -14.25 -21.09
CA GLU A 64 11.56 -13.70 -20.59
C GLU A 64 11.33 -12.75 -19.42
N LYS A 65 10.29 -11.90 -19.51
CA LYS A 65 9.98 -10.95 -18.44
C LYS A 65 9.48 -11.66 -17.19
N LYS A 66 8.67 -12.71 -17.35
CA LYS A 66 8.22 -13.56 -16.23
C LYS A 66 9.41 -14.21 -15.53
N GLN A 67 10.34 -14.79 -16.27
CA GLN A 67 11.56 -15.38 -15.70
C GLN A 67 12.39 -14.37 -14.91
N GLU A 68 12.61 -13.17 -15.45
CA GLU A 68 13.30 -12.08 -14.76
C GLU A 68 12.60 -11.71 -13.43
N MET A 69 11.27 -11.53 -13.47
CA MET A 69 10.47 -11.21 -12.28
C MET A 69 10.51 -12.33 -11.23
N MET A 70 10.44 -13.59 -11.66
CA MET A 70 10.52 -14.74 -10.76
C MET A 70 11.89 -14.83 -10.06
N GLN A 71 12.98 -14.52 -10.77
CA GLN A 71 14.33 -14.45 -10.17
C GLN A 71 14.45 -13.33 -9.14
N ASP A 72 13.94 -12.13 -9.46
CA ASP A 72 13.93 -10.99 -8.54
C ASP A 72 13.10 -11.30 -7.27
N VAL A 73 11.91 -11.88 -7.45
CA VAL A 73 11.08 -12.36 -6.33
C VAL A 73 11.84 -13.38 -5.49
N THR A 74 12.43 -14.40 -6.11
CA THR A 74 13.17 -15.46 -5.39
C THR A 74 14.29 -14.86 -4.55
N LYS A 75 15.04 -13.91 -5.10
CA LYS A 75 16.11 -13.20 -4.37
C LYS A 75 15.55 -12.41 -3.18
N LYS A 76 14.46 -11.65 -3.39
CA LYS A 76 13.81 -10.87 -2.32
C LYS A 76 13.26 -11.77 -1.20
N ILE A 77 12.68 -12.92 -1.54
CA ILE A 77 12.18 -13.87 -0.56
C ILE A 77 13.33 -14.52 0.21
N LEU A 78 14.44 -14.86 -0.45
CA LEU A 78 15.63 -15.36 0.23
C LEU A 78 16.16 -14.32 1.23
N ASP A 79 16.29 -13.06 0.83
CA ASP A 79 16.71 -11.97 1.71
C ASP A 79 15.75 -11.84 2.92
N ARG A 80 14.44 -11.92 2.68
CA ARG A 80 13.42 -11.90 3.75
C ARG A 80 13.53 -13.09 4.71
N LEU A 81 13.87 -14.28 4.20
CA LEU A 81 14.05 -15.48 5.01
C LEU A 81 15.30 -15.36 5.90
N VAL A 82 16.39 -14.82 5.36
CA VAL A 82 17.59 -14.48 6.13
C VAL A 82 17.24 -13.48 7.23
N ASP A 83 16.46 -12.44 6.91
CA ASP A 83 16.03 -11.41 7.87
C ASP A 83 15.18 -11.98 9.00
N SER A 84 14.25 -12.87 8.63
CA SER A 84 13.42 -13.60 9.58
C SER A 84 14.27 -14.48 10.51
N SER A 85 15.27 -15.19 9.99
CA SER A 85 16.18 -16.01 10.79
C SER A 85 16.98 -15.16 11.80
N LEU A 86 17.60 -14.06 11.35
CA LEU A 86 18.33 -13.14 12.24
C LEU A 86 17.44 -12.54 13.33
N THR A 87 16.22 -12.14 12.96
CA THR A 87 15.24 -11.58 13.88
C THR A 87 14.84 -12.62 14.94
N GLN A 88 14.63 -13.88 14.54
CA GLN A 88 14.31 -14.96 15.49
C GLN A 88 15.47 -15.27 16.43
N GLN A 89 16.72 -15.21 15.95
CA GLN A 89 17.90 -15.40 16.79
C GLN A 89 18.03 -14.29 17.84
N GLU A 90 17.83 -13.02 17.46
CA GLU A 90 17.86 -11.92 18.42
C GLU A 90 16.68 -11.99 19.40
N ALA A 91 15.49 -12.40 18.98
CA ALA A 91 14.36 -12.63 19.88
C ALA A 91 14.70 -13.68 20.95
N LYS A 92 15.30 -14.81 20.56
CA LYS A 92 15.78 -15.85 21.49
C LYS A 92 16.84 -15.30 22.46
N LYS A 93 17.79 -14.53 21.95
CA LYS A 93 18.88 -13.93 22.75
C LYS A 93 18.36 -12.96 23.81
N TYR A 94 17.34 -12.17 23.52
CA TYR A 94 16.69 -11.29 24.49
C TYR A 94 15.57 -11.97 25.29
N GLN A 95 15.42 -13.30 25.16
CA GLN A 95 14.39 -14.09 25.86
C GLN A 95 12.96 -13.55 25.60
N ILE A 96 12.74 -13.01 24.40
CA ILE A 96 11.40 -12.62 23.96
C ILE A 96 10.66 -13.89 23.61
N MET A 97 9.69 -14.25 24.44
CA MET A 97 8.86 -15.43 24.30
C MET A 97 7.45 -15.06 23.85
N VAL A 98 6.71 -16.03 23.33
CA VAL A 98 5.27 -15.96 23.05
C VAL A 98 4.66 -17.24 23.61
N SER A 99 3.64 -17.11 24.45
CA SER A 99 2.93 -18.27 25.00
C SER A 99 1.89 -18.80 24.03
N ASP A 100 1.48 -20.05 24.22
CA ASP A 100 0.42 -20.65 23.39
C ASP A 100 -0.92 -19.92 23.57
N ASP A 101 -1.24 -19.45 24.78
CA ASP A 101 -2.43 -18.63 25.06
C ASP A 101 -2.45 -17.33 24.22
N GLU A 102 -1.29 -16.72 23.96
CA GLU A 102 -1.22 -15.51 23.14
C GLU A 102 -1.51 -15.81 21.67
N ILE A 103 -1.06 -16.97 21.19
CA ILE A 103 -1.35 -17.45 19.83
C ILE A 103 -2.84 -17.80 19.72
N ASP A 104 -3.40 -18.48 20.72
CA ASP A 104 -4.83 -18.80 20.79
C ASP A 104 -5.68 -17.54 20.75
N ASN A 105 -5.35 -16.54 21.58
CA ASN A 105 -6.05 -15.26 21.61
C ASN A 105 -5.95 -14.52 20.27
N ALA A 106 -4.79 -14.57 19.60
CA ALA A 106 -4.63 -13.95 18.28
C ALA A 106 -5.50 -14.64 17.21
N VAL A 107 -5.56 -15.97 17.21
CA VAL A 107 -6.43 -16.74 16.31
C VAL A 107 -7.92 -16.47 16.61
N GLU A 108 -8.32 -16.43 17.87
CA GLU A 108 -9.70 -16.12 18.26
C GLU A 108 -10.10 -14.68 17.90
N ASN A 109 -9.20 -13.72 18.04
CA ASN A 109 -9.46 -12.34 17.65
C ASN A 109 -9.65 -12.22 16.13
N LEU A 110 -8.84 -12.91 15.33
CA LEU A 110 -9.04 -12.98 13.88
C LEU A 110 -10.40 -13.57 13.52
N LYS A 111 -10.77 -14.70 14.14
CA LYS A 111 -12.08 -15.33 13.94
C LYS A 111 -13.23 -14.37 14.25
N LYS A 112 -13.14 -13.62 15.36
CA LYS A 112 -14.13 -12.60 15.73
C LYS A 112 -14.19 -11.45 14.72
N GLU A 113 -13.04 -10.94 14.29
CA GLU A 113 -12.96 -9.84 13.31
C GLU A 113 -13.57 -10.23 11.95
N LYS A 114 -13.32 -11.47 11.52
CA LYS A 114 -13.81 -12.00 10.23
C LYS A 114 -15.16 -12.72 10.34
N ALA A 115 -15.74 -12.81 11.54
CA ALA A 115 -16.94 -13.57 11.86
C ALA A 115 -16.88 -15.03 11.38
N LEU A 116 -15.73 -15.70 11.57
CA LEU A 116 -15.48 -17.08 11.14
C LEU A 116 -15.57 -18.07 12.30
N THR A 117 -16.09 -19.25 12.00
CA THR A 117 -15.93 -20.47 12.82
C THR A 117 -14.53 -21.07 12.64
N LEU A 118 -14.17 -22.03 13.50
CA LEU A 118 -12.89 -22.74 13.37
C LEU A 118 -12.83 -23.54 12.07
N GLU A 119 -13.91 -24.23 11.72
CA GLU A 119 -14.01 -25.02 10.49
C GLU A 119 -13.86 -24.15 9.24
N GLU A 120 -14.51 -22.97 9.21
CA GLU A 120 -14.38 -22.04 8.10
C GLU A 120 -12.95 -21.49 7.98
N LEU A 121 -12.27 -21.23 9.10
CA LEU A 121 -10.87 -20.81 9.10
C LEU A 121 -9.97 -21.93 8.54
N GLU A 122 -10.12 -23.17 9.01
CA GLU A 122 -9.34 -24.31 8.52
C GLU A 122 -9.56 -24.56 7.02
N ASN A 123 -10.81 -24.45 6.55
CA ASN A 123 -11.14 -24.56 5.14
C ASN A 123 -10.49 -23.44 4.31
N ALA A 124 -10.53 -22.20 4.79
CA ALA A 124 -9.88 -21.07 4.11
C ALA A 124 -8.36 -21.25 4.04
N LEU A 125 -7.72 -21.65 5.15
CA LEU A 125 -6.29 -21.95 5.17
C LEU A 125 -5.93 -23.10 4.23
N GLY A 126 -6.77 -24.13 4.16
CA GLY A 126 -6.61 -25.26 3.26
C GLY A 126 -6.64 -24.85 1.78
N GLN A 127 -7.46 -23.87 1.39
CA GLN A 127 -7.47 -23.31 0.04
C GLN A 127 -6.17 -22.57 -0.31
N GLU A 128 -5.49 -22.02 0.69
CA GLU A 128 -4.18 -21.37 0.55
C GLU A 128 -3.01 -22.36 0.71
N GLY A 129 -3.28 -23.64 0.97
CA GLY A 129 -2.27 -24.68 1.17
C GLY A 129 -1.56 -24.59 2.53
N LEU A 130 -2.24 -24.05 3.54
CA LEU A 130 -1.74 -23.92 4.91
C LEU A 130 -2.59 -24.77 5.88
N THR A 131 -1.92 -25.37 6.85
CA THR A 131 -2.59 -26.00 8.00
C THR A 131 -2.76 -25.00 9.14
N LEU A 132 -3.71 -25.24 10.05
CA LEU A 132 -3.86 -24.43 11.26
C LEU A 132 -2.58 -24.36 12.09
N THR A 133 -1.83 -25.46 12.18
CA THR A 133 -0.54 -25.52 12.88
C THR A 133 0.50 -24.60 12.25
N GLU A 134 0.64 -24.61 10.93
CA GLU A 134 1.57 -23.71 10.22
C GLU A 134 1.15 -22.25 10.33
N TYR A 135 -0.16 -22.00 10.33
CA TYR A 135 -0.72 -20.67 10.55
C TYR A 135 -0.41 -20.15 11.95
N ARG A 136 -0.59 -20.98 12.99
CA ARG A 136 -0.22 -20.65 14.37
C ARG A 136 1.27 -20.31 14.52
N GLU A 137 2.15 -21.06 13.85
CA GLU A 137 3.58 -20.74 13.81
C GLU A 137 3.87 -19.40 13.10
N THR A 138 3.07 -19.04 12.10
CA THR A 138 3.16 -17.74 11.43
C THR A 138 2.76 -16.60 12.38
N ILE A 139 1.65 -16.76 13.10
CA ILE A 139 1.20 -15.82 14.14
C ILE A 139 2.27 -15.66 15.23
N LYS A 140 2.84 -16.76 15.71
CA LYS A 140 3.93 -16.74 16.69
C LYS A 140 5.13 -15.91 16.20
N LYS A 141 5.57 -16.13 14.96
CA LYS A 141 6.66 -15.37 14.33
C LYS A 141 6.32 -13.88 14.24
N GLN A 142 5.09 -13.53 13.85
CA GLN A 142 4.64 -12.14 13.76
C GLN A 142 4.63 -11.45 15.13
N ILE A 143 4.15 -12.13 16.19
CA ILE A 143 4.14 -11.58 17.56
C ILE A 143 5.58 -11.39 18.06
N LEU A 144 6.46 -12.39 17.86
CA LEU A 144 7.88 -12.29 18.21
C LEU A 144 8.56 -11.11 17.52
N GLN A 145 8.33 -10.96 16.22
CA GLN A 145 8.87 -9.86 15.43
C GLN A 145 8.36 -8.51 15.94
N ALA A 146 7.05 -8.37 16.18
CA ALA A 146 6.47 -7.14 16.71
C ALA A 146 7.05 -6.76 18.08
N ARG A 147 7.24 -7.74 18.98
CA ARG A 147 7.88 -7.53 20.29
C ARG A 147 9.33 -7.10 20.15
N LEU A 148 10.08 -7.75 19.28
CA LEU A 148 11.47 -7.41 19.07
C LEU A 148 11.62 -6.02 18.47
N ILE A 149 10.77 -5.64 17.51
CA ILE A 149 10.75 -4.27 16.98
C ILE A 149 10.43 -3.27 18.10
N ASN A 150 9.42 -3.55 18.93
CA ASN A 150 9.09 -2.69 20.06
C ASN A 150 10.27 -2.51 21.02
N TYR A 151 10.95 -3.61 21.36
CA TYR A 151 12.08 -3.62 22.30
C TYR A 151 13.35 -2.99 21.71
N ALA A 152 13.78 -3.44 20.53
CA ALA A 152 15.07 -3.07 19.95
C ALA A 152 15.06 -1.71 19.24
N VAL A 153 13.88 -1.30 18.73
CA VAL A 153 13.71 -0.12 17.87
C VAL A 153 12.82 0.91 18.54
N LYS A 154 11.53 0.62 18.74
CA LYS A 154 10.54 1.64 19.13
C LYS A 154 10.81 2.27 20.49
N SER A 155 11.37 1.53 21.44
CA SER A 155 11.76 2.03 22.76
C SER A 155 12.79 3.16 22.73
N LYS A 156 13.52 3.30 21.62
CA LYS A 156 14.58 4.30 21.42
C LYS A 156 14.15 5.46 20.52
N VAL A 157 12.95 5.40 19.93
CA VAL A 157 12.43 6.44 19.04
C VAL A 157 11.81 7.54 19.88
N VAL A 158 12.36 8.75 19.75
CA VAL A 158 11.86 9.96 20.39
C VAL A 158 11.58 10.99 19.30
N ILE A 159 10.32 11.46 19.24
CA ILE A 159 9.91 12.57 18.37
C ILE A 159 9.83 13.82 19.24
N THR A 160 10.61 14.84 18.89
CA THR A 160 10.62 16.11 19.64
C THR A 160 9.63 17.10 19.04
N GLU A 161 9.20 18.09 19.83
CA GLU A 161 8.39 19.21 19.34
C GLU A 161 9.10 19.98 18.21
N SER A 162 10.42 20.07 18.26
CA SER A 162 11.20 20.69 17.19
C SER A 162 11.07 19.91 15.88
N ASP A 163 10.96 18.58 15.90
CA ASP A 163 10.84 17.78 14.69
C ASP A 163 9.46 17.95 14.06
N ILE A 164 8.42 17.98 14.90
CA ILE A 164 7.03 18.20 14.49
C ILE A 164 6.90 19.59 13.85
N LYS A 165 7.44 20.63 14.50
CA LYS A 165 7.43 22.00 13.98
C LYS A 165 8.15 22.12 12.65
N LYS A 166 9.38 21.58 12.55
CA LYS A 166 10.13 21.56 11.29
C LYS A 166 9.35 20.86 10.18
N ARG A 167 8.71 19.73 10.48
CA ARG A 167 7.92 19.00 9.48
C ARG A 167 6.70 19.79 9.03
N TYR A 168 6.00 20.48 9.94
CA TYR A 168 4.89 21.37 9.57
C TYR A 168 5.33 22.52 8.66
N GLU A 169 6.51 23.09 8.90
CA GLU A 169 7.10 24.15 8.07
C GLU A 169 7.52 23.64 6.68
N ILE A 170 8.15 22.46 6.61
CA ILE A 170 8.53 21.82 5.35
C ILE A 170 7.30 21.47 4.51
N ASP A 171 6.25 20.95 5.15
CA ASP A 171 5.00 20.54 4.51
C ASP A 171 3.95 21.67 4.52
N ALA A 172 4.35 22.95 4.60
CA ALA A 172 3.43 24.07 4.76
C ALA A 172 2.36 24.12 3.66
N ASP A 173 2.71 23.76 2.42
CA ASP A 173 1.77 23.70 1.29
C ASP A 173 0.68 22.63 1.46
N LYS A 174 1.00 21.52 2.16
CA LYS A 174 0.02 20.47 2.47
C LYS A 174 -1.03 20.97 3.47
N TYR A 175 -0.63 21.86 4.38
CA TYR A 175 -1.48 22.35 5.47
C TYR A 175 -2.06 23.75 5.24
N SER A 176 -1.61 24.48 4.21
CA SER A 176 -2.09 25.82 3.88
C SER A 176 -3.53 25.81 3.33
N GLY A 177 -4.00 24.65 2.86
CA GLY A 177 -5.31 24.46 2.27
C GLY A 177 -5.40 24.98 0.84
N LYS A 178 -6.45 24.58 0.14
CA LYS A 178 -6.74 25.04 -1.22
C LYS A 178 -7.73 26.18 -1.17
N LYS A 179 -7.42 27.26 -1.89
CA LYS A 179 -8.32 28.41 -2.05
C LYS A 179 -9.51 28.01 -2.90
N LYS A 180 -10.69 27.95 -2.29
CA LYS A 180 -11.98 27.81 -2.96
C LYS A 180 -12.77 29.10 -2.87
N TYR A 181 -13.67 29.30 -3.81
CA TYR A 181 -14.45 30.52 -3.95
C TYR A 181 -15.93 30.16 -3.88
N HIS A 182 -16.66 30.81 -2.98
CA HIS A 182 -18.12 30.78 -3.00
C HIS A 182 -18.58 31.78 -4.06
N LEU A 183 -19.11 31.26 -5.16
CA LEU A 183 -19.44 32.06 -6.33
C LEU A 183 -20.95 32.23 -6.48
N ARG A 184 -21.33 33.39 -7.00
CA ARG A 184 -22.65 33.64 -7.58
C ARG A 184 -22.50 34.01 -9.06
N ASN A 185 -23.53 33.79 -9.86
CA ASN A 185 -23.55 34.23 -11.25
C ASN A 185 -24.87 34.90 -11.68
N ILE A 186 -24.74 35.74 -12.70
CA ILE A 186 -25.86 36.23 -13.53
C ILE A 186 -25.57 35.76 -14.95
N LEU A 187 -26.45 34.93 -15.50
CA LEU A 187 -26.45 34.52 -16.90
C LEU A 187 -27.55 35.25 -17.69
N MET A 188 -27.16 35.78 -18.86
CA MET A 188 -28.02 36.45 -19.85
C MET A 188 -27.71 35.94 -21.26
N ASP A 189 -28.71 35.96 -22.14
CA ASP A 189 -28.56 35.69 -23.58
C ASP A 189 -28.18 36.94 -24.40
N ASN A 190 -28.41 38.14 -23.84
CA ASN A 190 -28.17 39.43 -24.48
C ASN A 190 -27.01 40.20 -23.83
N GLU A 191 -26.00 40.56 -24.65
CA GLU A 191 -24.79 41.26 -24.20
C GLU A 191 -25.07 42.70 -23.70
N ASP A 192 -25.96 43.43 -24.36
CA ASP A 192 -26.25 44.82 -24.02
C ASP A 192 -27.01 44.94 -22.70
N GLU A 193 -27.93 44.01 -22.44
CA GLU A 193 -28.67 43.96 -21.17
C GLU A 193 -27.75 43.60 -19.99
N ILE A 194 -26.86 42.60 -20.15
CA ILE A 194 -25.94 42.26 -19.07
C ILE A 194 -24.89 43.36 -18.83
N LYS A 195 -24.50 44.14 -19.85
CA LYS A 195 -23.67 45.34 -19.68
C LYS A 195 -24.37 46.42 -18.84
N LYS A 196 -25.69 46.59 -18.97
CA LYS A 196 -26.47 47.48 -18.10
C LYS A 196 -26.49 46.98 -16.66
N ILE A 197 -26.60 45.67 -16.45
CA ILE A 197 -26.52 45.05 -15.12
C ILE A 197 -25.13 45.25 -14.52
N LYS A 198 -24.06 45.04 -15.30
CA LYS A 198 -22.68 45.30 -14.88
C LYS A 198 -22.49 46.73 -14.40
N LYS A 199 -22.99 47.71 -15.16
CA LYS A 199 -22.94 49.12 -14.76
C LYS A 199 -23.65 49.38 -13.42
N GLN A 200 -24.79 48.72 -13.18
CA GLN A 200 -25.48 48.83 -11.89
C GLN A 200 -24.68 48.20 -10.75
N LEU A 201 -23.97 47.09 -10.99
CA LEU A 201 -23.08 46.48 -10.01
C LEU A 201 -21.86 47.37 -9.71
N ASP A 202 -21.29 48.02 -10.74
CA ASP A 202 -20.21 49.01 -10.59
C ASP A 202 -20.65 50.24 -9.77
N GLU A 203 -21.95 50.56 -9.78
CA GLU A 203 -22.59 51.58 -8.93
C GLU A 203 -22.94 51.06 -7.52
N ASN A 204 -22.38 49.92 -7.11
CA ASN A 204 -22.57 49.24 -5.82
C ASN A 204 -24.01 48.77 -5.52
N LYS A 205 -24.82 48.46 -6.54
CA LYS A 205 -26.09 47.76 -6.31
C LYS A 205 -25.85 46.32 -5.85
N GLU A 206 -26.76 45.80 -5.04
CA GLU A 206 -26.67 44.43 -4.53
C GLU A 206 -26.79 43.39 -5.65
N PHE A 207 -25.89 42.40 -5.65
CA PHE A 207 -25.84 41.34 -6.67
C PHE A 207 -27.05 40.41 -6.63
N VAL A 208 -27.47 40.00 -5.43
CA VAL A 208 -28.53 39.00 -5.23
C VAL A 208 -29.89 39.43 -5.81
N PRO A 209 -30.39 40.66 -5.57
CA PRO A 209 -31.62 41.13 -6.21
C PRO A 209 -31.53 41.15 -7.74
N LEU A 210 -30.40 41.61 -8.30
CA LEU A 210 -30.21 41.65 -9.75
C LEU A 210 -30.18 40.25 -10.36
N ALA A 211 -29.55 39.29 -9.70
CA ALA A 211 -29.54 37.89 -10.13
C ALA A 211 -30.96 37.29 -10.13
N LYS A 212 -31.74 37.52 -9.08
CA LYS A 212 -33.14 37.05 -8.99
C LYS A 212 -34.04 37.66 -10.05
N GLN A 213 -33.82 38.93 -10.37
CA GLN A 213 -34.68 39.68 -11.27
C GLN A 213 -34.40 39.41 -12.74
N TYR A 214 -33.12 39.30 -13.11
CA TYR A 214 -32.72 39.33 -14.52
C TYR A 214 -32.14 38.01 -15.02
N SER A 215 -31.51 37.20 -14.16
CA SER A 215 -30.78 36.04 -14.66
C SER A 215 -31.70 34.93 -15.17
N PHE A 216 -31.30 34.29 -16.28
CA PHE A 216 -31.94 33.08 -16.81
C PHE A 216 -31.28 31.78 -16.32
N ALA A 217 -30.32 31.85 -15.39
CA ALA A 217 -29.71 30.66 -14.84
C ALA A 217 -30.71 29.89 -13.94
N PRO A 218 -30.62 28.54 -13.85
CA PRO A 218 -31.52 27.76 -12.99
C PRO A 218 -31.47 28.14 -11.50
N ASN A 219 -30.35 28.69 -11.04
CA ASN A 219 -30.11 29.16 -9.68
C ASN A 219 -30.49 30.64 -9.46
N ALA A 220 -31.17 31.29 -10.42
CA ALA A 220 -31.55 32.70 -10.32
C ALA A 220 -32.41 32.98 -9.07
N SER A 221 -33.38 32.13 -8.75
CA SER A 221 -34.25 32.28 -7.57
C SER A 221 -33.47 32.33 -6.24
N ASP A 222 -32.30 31.69 -6.19
CA ASP A 222 -31.41 31.63 -5.04
C ASP A 222 -30.36 32.76 -5.05
N GLY A 223 -30.58 33.78 -5.89
CA GLY A 223 -29.64 34.89 -6.06
C GLY A 223 -28.39 34.49 -6.82
N GLY A 224 -28.52 33.54 -7.74
CA GLY A 224 -27.42 33.06 -8.58
C GLY A 224 -26.38 32.25 -7.82
N ASP A 225 -26.73 31.64 -6.68
CA ASP A 225 -25.76 30.86 -5.89
C ASP A 225 -25.27 29.63 -6.65
N LEU A 226 -23.95 29.52 -6.87
CA LEU A 226 -23.34 28.34 -7.46
C LEU A 226 -22.83 27.38 -6.37
N GLY A 227 -22.46 27.91 -5.20
CA GLY A 227 -21.74 27.20 -4.15
C GLY A 227 -20.22 27.41 -4.19
N ILE A 228 -19.49 26.52 -3.51
CA ILE A 228 -18.03 26.62 -3.29
C ILE A 228 -17.26 25.79 -4.32
N PHE A 229 -16.41 26.43 -5.11
CA PHE A 229 -15.60 25.76 -6.13
C PHE A 229 -14.11 26.07 -6.07
N ASP A 230 -13.32 25.13 -6.59
CA ASP A 230 -11.94 25.38 -7.01
C ASP A 230 -11.94 25.95 -8.43
N ILE A 231 -11.46 27.19 -8.58
CA ILE A 231 -11.47 27.91 -9.87
C ILE A 231 -10.51 27.29 -10.90
N HIS A 232 -9.57 26.42 -10.49
CA HIS A 232 -8.70 25.70 -11.43
C HIS A 232 -9.46 24.72 -12.32
N ASN A 233 -10.70 24.37 -11.96
CA ASN A 233 -11.57 23.51 -12.76
C ASN A 233 -12.40 24.29 -13.81
N PHE A 234 -12.30 25.62 -13.83
CA PHE A 234 -13.00 26.48 -14.79
C PHE A 234 -12.16 26.70 -16.05
N SER A 235 -12.78 27.25 -17.10
CA SER A 235 -12.05 27.68 -18.29
C SER A 235 -11.02 28.77 -17.94
N GLU A 236 -9.94 28.87 -18.71
CA GLU A 236 -8.85 29.81 -18.42
C GLU A 236 -9.36 31.26 -18.34
N THR A 237 -10.30 31.66 -19.20
CA THR A 237 -10.92 33.00 -19.18
C THR A 237 -11.65 33.30 -17.86
N ILE A 238 -12.39 32.34 -17.32
CA ILE A 238 -13.12 32.53 -16.06
C ILE A 238 -12.13 32.52 -14.89
N LYS A 239 -11.18 31.58 -14.91
CA LYS A 239 -10.12 31.48 -13.90
C LYS A 239 -9.32 32.78 -13.80
N GLU A 240 -8.86 33.35 -14.92
CA GLU A 240 -8.14 34.62 -14.93
C GLU A 240 -8.97 35.77 -14.36
N SER A 241 -10.24 35.85 -14.76
CA SER A 241 -11.17 36.90 -14.30
C SER A 241 -11.43 36.82 -12.79
N ILE A 242 -11.61 35.62 -12.24
CA ILE A 242 -11.90 35.43 -10.80
C ILE A 242 -10.62 35.52 -9.95
N SER A 243 -9.47 35.06 -10.46
CA SER A 243 -8.21 34.99 -9.71
C SER A 243 -7.70 36.33 -9.17
N ARG A 244 -8.08 37.43 -9.83
CA ARG A 244 -7.67 38.81 -9.50
C ARG A 244 -8.61 39.49 -8.49
N LEU A 245 -9.74 38.86 -8.21
CA LEU A 245 -10.80 39.43 -7.40
C LEU A 245 -10.75 38.92 -5.95
N THR A 246 -11.30 39.74 -5.08
CA THR A 246 -11.45 39.53 -3.64
C THR A 246 -12.93 39.41 -3.27
N LYS A 247 -13.19 39.11 -1.99
CA LYS A 247 -14.56 38.96 -1.48
C LYS A 247 -15.36 40.25 -1.72
N GLY A 248 -16.55 40.10 -2.28
CA GLY A 248 -17.47 41.19 -2.57
C GLY A 248 -17.31 41.81 -3.96
N GLU A 249 -16.34 41.35 -4.76
CA GLU A 249 -16.12 41.84 -6.12
C GLU A 249 -16.78 40.93 -7.16
N HIS A 250 -17.01 41.47 -8.36
CA HIS A 250 -17.54 40.73 -9.50
C HIS A 250 -16.64 40.89 -10.74
N THR A 251 -16.76 39.96 -11.67
CA THR A 251 -16.05 40.00 -12.95
C THR A 251 -16.65 41.04 -13.90
N ASP A 252 -15.95 41.28 -15.00
CA ASP A 252 -16.58 41.81 -16.21
C ASP A 252 -17.52 40.78 -16.85
N VAL A 253 -18.22 41.20 -17.90
CA VAL A 253 -19.08 40.32 -18.70
C VAL A 253 -18.20 39.32 -19.45
N ILE A 254 -18.41 38.03 -19.19
CA ILE A 254 -17.68 36.93 -19.81
C ILE A 254 -18.60 36.23 -20.81
N SER A 255 -18.14 36.06 -22.06
CA SER A 255 -18.83 35.26 -23.06
C SER A 255 -18.54 33.77 -22.84
N THR A 256 -19.58 32.96 -22.72
CA THR A 256 -19.51 31.51 -22.50
C THR A 256 -20.42 30.78 -23.49
N ALA A 257 -20.27 29.46 -23.60
CA ALA A 257 -21.18 28.65 -24.44
C ALA A 257 -22.65 28.70 -23.99
N GLN A 258 -22.94 29.13 -22.76
CA GLN A 258 -24.29 29.24 -22.21
C GLN A 258 -24.89 30.64 -22.42
N GLY A 259 -24.10 31.61 -22.91
CA GLY A 259 -24.46 33.03 -22.98
C GLY A 259 -23.44 33.90 -22.24
N PHE A 260 -23.85 35.11 -21.91
CA PHE A 260 -23.02 36.11 -21.23
C PHE A 260 -23.20 36.00 -19.71
N GLN A 261 -22.09 35.97 -18.98
CA GLN A 261 -22.10 35.77 -17.53
C GLN A 261 -21.31 36.83 -16.77
N ILE A 262 -21.79 37.21 -15.60
CA ILE A 262 -21.02 37.94 -14.57
C ILE A 262 -20.93 37.02 -13.36
N PHE A 263 -19.72 36.83 -12.82
CA PHE A 263 -19.50 36.09 -11.58
C PHE A 263 -19.23 37.06 -10.43
N TYR A 264 -19.68 36.69 -9.23
CA TYR A 264 -19.46 37.45 -8.00
C TYR A 264 -18.86 36.55 -6.91
N ILE A 265 -17.86 37.07 -6.20
CA ILE A 265 -17.21 36.35 -5.10
C ILE A 265 -17.95 36.66 -3.80
N GLN A 266 -18.83 35.75 -3.39
CA GLN A 266 -19.51 35.83 -2.11
C GLN A 266 -18.53 35.65 -0.95
N ASP A 267 -17.63 34.68 -1.06
CA ASP A 267 -16.60 34.40 -0.06
C ASP A 267 -15.40 33.65 -0.64
N ILE A 268 -14.29 33.65 0.10
CA ILE A 268 -13.08 32.89 -0.21
C ILE A 268 -12.77 31.99 0.98
N VAL A 269 -12.79 30.68 0.77
CA VAL A 269 -12.60 29.66 1.79
C VAL A 269 -11.28 28.92 1.55
N LEU A 270 -10.49 28.70 2.60
CA LEU A 270 -9.31 27.83 2.55
C LEU A 270 -9.72 26.43 3.00
N GLU A 271 -10.08 25.59 2.04
CA GLU A 271 -10.51 24.22 2.35
C GLU A 271 -9.30 23.32 2.61
N GLY A 272 -9.37 22.50 3.65
CA GLY A 272 -8.30 21.58 4.02
C GLY A 272 -7.10 22.23 4.70
N ARG A 273 -7.18 23.53 5.02
CA ARG A 273 -6.18 24.19 5.86
C ARG A 273 -6.20 23.55 7.25
N LYS A 274 -5.03 23.16 7.76
CA LYS A 274 -4.86 22.71 9.15
C LYS A 274 -3.88 23.64 9.83
N THR A 275 -4.20 24.10 11.05
CA THR A 275 -3.22 24.78 11.89
C THR A 275 -2.17 23.78 12.40
N TYR A 276 -1.08 24.30 12.97
CA TYR A 276 -0.07 23.46 13.61
C TYR A 276 -0.69 22.54 14.66
N GLU A 277 -1.57 23.07 15.50
CA GLU A 277 -2.24 22.33 16.57
C GLU A 277 -3.15 21.22 16.00
N GLN A 278 -3.85 21.50 14.90
CA GLN A 278 -4.70 20.51 14.22
C GLN A 278 -3.91 19.42 13.50
N ALA A 279 -2.70 19.74 13.02
CA ALA A 279 -1.83 18.80 12.30
C ALA A 279 -0.84 18.07 13.21
N HIS A 280 -0.68 18.53 14.46
CA HIS A 280 0.36 18.08 15.40
C HIS A 280 0.43 16.55 15.55
N ASP A 281 -0.68 15.92 15.93
CA ASP A 281 -0.70 14.48 16.20
C ASP A 281 -0.57 13.64 14.92
N GLU A 282 -1.08 14.15 13.80
CA GLU A 282 -0.89 13.54 12.48
C GLU A 282 0.61 13.52 12.13
N ILE A 283 1.29 14.66 12.25
CA ILE A 283 2.72 14.80 11.96
C ILE A 283 3.54 13.93 12.91
N ARG A 284 3.25 13.96 14.21
CA ARG A 284 3.92 13.12 15.20
C ARG A 284 3.81 11.64 14.84
N GLY A 285 2.62 11.19 14.43
CA GLY A 285 2.40 9.81 14.00
C GLY A 285 3.16 9.45 12.71
N ILE A 286 3.24 10.38 11.75
CA ILE A 286 4.03 10.20 10.52
C ILE A 286 5.51 10.06 10.86
N LEU A 287 6.07 11.03 11.58
CA LEU A 287 7.48 11.05 11.97
C LEU A 287 7.85 9.81 12.79
N TYR A 288 6.98 9.41 13.71
CA TYR A 288 7.18 8.19 14.50
C TYR A 288 7.27 6.94 13.61
N ARG A 289 6.37 6.77 12.64
CA ARG A 289 6.40 5.62 11.72
C ARG A 289 7.65 5.65 10.84
N GLU A 290 7.96 6.80 10.24
CA GLU A 290 9.14 7.00 9.39
C GLU A 290 10.42 6.65 10.18
N GLN A 291 10.56 7.17 11.40
CA GLN A 291 11.74 6.92 12.24
C GLN A 291 11.80 5.46 12.73
N VAL A 292 10.68 4.82 13.05
CA VAL A 292 10.66 3.40 13.40
C VAL A 292 11.10 2.53 12.23
N GLU A 293 10.62 2.82 11.01
CA GLU A 293 10.98 2.08 9.80
C GLU A 293 12.47 2.23 9.48
N GLU A 294 12.99 3.46 9.51
CA GLU A 294 14.41 3.75 9.29
C GLU A 294 15.29 3.05 10.32
N GLN A 295 14.98 3.19 11.61
CA GLN A 295 15.75 2.58 12.69
C GLN A 295 15.68 1.05 12.65
N PHE A 296 14.53 0.46 12.27
CA PHE A 296 14.42 -0.98 12.07
C PHE A 296 15.30 -1.46 10.93
N LYS A 297 15.29 -0.75 9.79
CA LYS A 297 16.17 -1.06 8.65
C LYS A 297 17.65 -0.99 9.07
N THR A 298 18.08 0.09 9.71
CA THR A 298 19.46 0.23 10.20
C THR A 298 19.84 -0.86 11.20
N TRP A 299 18.94 -1.19 12.13
CA TRP A 299 19.16 -2.26 13.10
C TRP A 299 19.33 -3.61 12.39
N LEU A 300 18.47 -3.96 11.43
CA LEU A 300 18.53 -5.21 10.68
C LEU A 300 19.80 -5.30 9.82
N GLU A 301 20.19 -4.20 9.15
CA GLU A 301 21.48 -4.12 8.45
C GLU A 301 22.67 -4.35 9.40
N SER A 302 22.59 -3.84 10.63
CA SER A 302 23.62 -4.07 11.64
C SER A 302 23.69 -5.55 12.07
N LEU A 303 22.56 -6.26 12.11
CA LEU A 303 22.53 -7.69 12.36
C LEU A 303 23.18 -8.46 11.21
N LYS A 304 22.82 -8.13 9.96
CA LYS A 304 23.40 -8.75 8.77
C LYS A 304 24.93 -8.62 8.75
N LYS A 305 25.45 -7.42 9.05
CA LYS A 305 26.91 -7.16 9.08
C LYS A 305 27.64 -7.96 10.16
N LYS A 306 26.97 -8.32 11.26
CA LYS A 306 27.54 -9.10 12.37
C LYS A 306 27.37 -10.61 12.19
N ALA A 307 26.42 -11.03 11.36
CA ALA A 307 26.09 -12.42 11.15
C ALA A 307 26.99 -13.08 10.11
N HIS A 308 27.22 -14.38 10.28
CA HIS A 308 27.78 -15.22 9.23
C HIS A 308 26.66 -15.66 8.28
N ILE A 309 26.63 -15.09 7.07
CA ILE A 309 25.62 -15.41 6.05
C ILE A 309 26.33 -16.02 4.84
N LYS A 310 25.99 -17.26 4.49
CA LYS A 310 26.50 -17.94 3.30
C LYS A 310 25.33 -18.35 2.40
N ILE A 311 25.19 -17.69 1.25
CA ILE A 311 24.20 -18.01 0.23
C ILE A 311 24.74 -19.13 -0.66
N MET A 312 23.88 -20.09 -1.01
CA MET A 312 24.22 -21.32 -1.74
C MET A 312 23.25 -21.62 -2.91
N LEU A 313 22.64 -20.57 -3.49
CA LEU A 313 21.80 -20.65 -4.70
C LEU A 313 22.60 -21.22 -5.88
#